data_AF-A0A1F9X1U8-F1
#
_entry.id   AF-A0A1F9X1U8-F1
#
_cell.length_a   1.000
_cell.length_b   1.000
_cell.length_c   1.000
_cell.angle_alpha   90.00
_cell.angle_beta   90.00
_cell.angle_gamma   90.00
#
_symmetry.space_group_name_H-M   'P 1'
#
loop_
_entity.id
_entity.type
_entity.pdbx_description
1 polymer ?
#
loop_
_entity_poly.entity_id
_entity_poly.type
_entity_poly.pdbx_seq_one_letter_code
_entity_poly.pdbx_strand_id
1 'polypeptide(L)'
;MKKSHNFIGLAVGFLSVLIIFIIWWFGLLHTFENKFYDFKFRLRGDKQASKKVVIVGLDEDSLQRFGRWPWPRSIMARGIRNLKKAGVKVIGTDIIFPEPSRDTAQDLAFASALRYAKCVVGATNFEIQYEKIAEVVNDQLEYRDVEKRILLDPIPMFKKSFVRMGYTNAYPGEDGILRTATLSEIYEEELFFSFNATVAAVYLGIKPEELTVPRTIWVNYPGPEKSYAYYSFALIYDDTFPKDWIKDKAVLIGSTSTGTFDHYPTPLSNMYPGVEFHAAVIDNIIAKNYIHAVPYFAVLLIMLFLTFFISIFTMHVKTTSSVIVFFSVLIGYFFLSLILFAKFDIHLDFLKPGLGMFLGYIGSMGYRFRTEEREKKWIKKTFSSYMSPQVIKELAENPDKLKLGGEKKTMTVFFSDIRGFTSISEKYPPEEVVSILNEYLSAMTEIVFKYEGTLDKFVGDEIMAFWNSPLQQEDHAMRALNCSFDMMDRLDQLQEKWKQEGKPIIDIGIGLNTGEMIVGNMGSHQRMDYTVIGDNVNLGARIETLTRQYDSKIIISEYTMTHVKDKIEAVHLGEVKVKGKNKPVNVYGASRKKT
;
A
#
# COMPACT_ATOMS: atom_id res chain seq x y z
N MET A 1 -10.64 -24.66 0.26
CA MET A 1 -9.75 -23.50 0.45
C MET A 1 -9.77 -22.48 -0.70
N LYS A 2 -9.54 -22.84 -1.97
CA LYS A 2 -9.43 -21.86 -3.10
C LYS A 2 -10.66 -20.94 -3.30
N LYS A 3 -11.90 -21.45 -3.18
CA LYS A 3 -13.11 -20.62 -3.30
C LYS A 3 -13.21 -19.51 -2.23
N SER A 4 -12.73 -19.78 -1.01
CA SER A 4 -12.69 -18.78 0.07
C SER A 4 -11.66 -17.68 -0.22
N HIS A 5 -10.49 -18.04 -0.76
CA HIS A 5 -9.42 -17.08 -1.10
C HIS A 5 -9.84 -16.09 -2.19
N ASN A 6 -10.56 -16.55 -3.22
CA ASN A 6 -11.12 -15.66 -4.26
C ASN A 6 -12.11 -14.64 -3.67
N PHE A 7 -13.04 -15.09 -2.81
CA PHE A 7 -14.01 -14.21 -2.19
C PHE A 7 -13.33 -13.14 -1.32
N ILE A 8 -12.31 -13.52 -0.55
CA ILE A 8 -11.57 -12.57 0.28
C ILE A 8 -10.75 -11.61 -0.57
N GLY A 9 -10.09 -12.09 -1.63
CA GLY A 9 -9.39 -11.22 -2.58
C GLY A 9 -10.33 -10.19 -3.22
N LEU A 10 -11.54 -10.60 -3.60
CA LEU A 10 -12.58 -9.69 -4.09
C LEU A 10 -13.02 -8.68 -3.02
N ALA A 11 -13.27 -9.12 -1.78
CA ALA A 11 -13.69 -8.22 -0.69
C ALA A 11 -12.61 -7.18 -0.35
N VAL A 12 -11.34 -7.58 -0.29
CA VAL A 12 -10.20 -6.68 -0.08
C VAL A 12 -10.05 -5.71 -1.25
N GLY A 13 -10.16 -6.21 -2.48
CA GLY A 13 -10.08 -5.37 -3.69
C GLY A 13 -11.18 -4.31 -3.70
N PHE A 14 -12.42 -4.71 -3.42
CA PHE A 14 -13.57 -3.81 -3.33
C PHE A 14 -13.39 -2.74 -2.25
N LEU A 15 -12.99 -3.12 -1.03
CA LEU A 15 -12.74 -2.17 0.05
C LEU A 15 -11.64 -1.17 -0.31
N SER A 16 -10.56 -1.64 -0.95
CA SER A 16 -9.45 -0.80 -1.38
C SER A 16 -9.88 0.23 -2.42
N VAL A 17 -10.63 -0.20 -3.44
CA VAL A 17 -11.21 0.69 -4.45
C VAL A 17 -12.17 1.69 -3.82
N LEU A 18 -13.04 1.24 -2.89
CA LEU A 18 -13.98 2.13 -2.21
C LEU A 18 -13.26 3.22 -1.42
N ILE A 19 -12.20 2.87 -0.68
CA ILE A 19 -11.38 3.84 0.06
C ILE A 19 -10.77 4.87 -0.89
N ILE A 20 -10.11 4.42 -1.96
CA ILE A 20 -9.49 5.35 -2.93
C ILE A 20 -10.53 6.19 -3.65
N PHE A 21 -11.69 5.62 -3.98
CA PHE A 21 -12.80 6.35 -4.59
C PHE A 21 -13.33 7.46 -3.67
N ILE A 22 -13.49 7.19 -2.37
CA ILE A 22 -13.91 8.21 -1.39
C ILE A 22 -12.86 9.33 -1.30
N ILE A 23 -11.57 8.99 -1.19
CA ILE A 23 -10.50 9.99 -1.12
C ILE A 23 -10.45 10.84 -2.41
N TRP A 24 -10.64 10.21 -3.57
CA TRP A 24 -10.75 10.90 -4.86
C TRP A 24 -11.99 11.80 -4.91
N TRP A 25 -13.15 11.34 -4.44
CA TRP A 25 -14.40 12.12 -4.43
C TRP A 25 -14.28 13.41 -3.62
N PHE A 26 -13.54 13.38 -2.50
CA PHE A 26 -13.22 14.58 -1.71
C PHE A 26 -12.07 15.43 -2.27
N GLY A 27 -11.53 15.07 -3.44
CA GLY A 27 -10.50 15.82 -4.14
C GLY A 27 -9.10 15.76 -3.54
N LEU A 28 -8.88 14.95 -2.49
CA LEU A 28 -7.61 14.90 -1.75
C LEU A 28 -6.42 14.38 -2.59
N LEU A 29 -6.69 13.71 -3.72
CA LEU A 29 -5.66 13.25 -4.65
C LEU A 29 -5.33 14.25 -5.77
N HIS A 30 -6.13 15.30 -5.99
CA HIS A 30 -5.96 16.20 -7.15
C HIS A 30 -4.60 16.89 -7.16
N THR A 31 -4.17 17.46 -6.04
CA THR A 31 -2.87 18.15 -5.94
C THR A 31 -1.71 17.22 -6.29
N PHE A 32 -1.75 15.97 -5.82
CA PHE A 32 -0.69 15.00 -6.08
C PHE A 32 -0.71 14.50 -7.53
N GLU A 33 -1.89 14.28 -8.11
CA GLU A 33 -2.02 13.92 -9.53
C GLU A 33 -1.53 15.05 -10.44
N ASN A 34 -1.85 16.31 -10.12
CA ASN A 34 -1.37 17.48 -10.87
C ASN A 34 0.16 17.62 -10.80
N LYS A 35 0.78 17.38 -9.64
CA LYS A 35 2.24 17.32 -9.54
C LYS A 35 2.83 16.20 -10.39
N PHE A 36 2.14 15.06 -10.45
CA PHE A 36 2.55 13.96 -11.32
C PHE A 36 2.39 14.33 -12.80
N TYR A 37 1.31 14.99 -13.19
CA TYR A 37 1.11 15.56 -14.52
C TYR A 37 2.28 16.49 -14.91
N ASP A 38 2.69 17.39 -14.02
CA ASP A 38 3.81 18.30 -14.28
C ASP A 38 5.15 17.56 -14.41
N PHE A 39 5.35 16.53 -13.59
CA PHE A 39 6.52 15.66 -13.68
C PHE A 39 6.63 14.97 -15.05
N LYS A 40 5.50 14.60 -15.67
CA LYS A 40 5.50 14.01 -17.03
C LYS A 40 6.03 14.99 -18.08
N PHE A 41 5.75 16.29 -17.97
CA PHE A 41 6.32 17.30 -18.87
C PHE A 41 7.84 17.34 -18.78
N ARG A 42 8.38 17.33 -17.55
CA ARG A 42 9.83 17.33 -17.33
C ARG A 42 10.51 16.08 -17.90
N LEU A 43 9.88 14.91 -17.75
CA LEU A 43 10.42 13.66 -18.30
C LEU A 43 10.30 13.56 -19.83
N ARG A 44 9.20 14.06 -20.40
CA ARG A 44 9.00 14.10 -21.84
C ARG A 44 10.04 14.97 -22.53
N GLY A 45 10.48 16.03 -21.85
CA GLY A 45 11.38 17.04 -22.40
C GLY A 45 10.69 17.96 -23.40
N ASP A 46 11.51 18.80 -24.02
CA ASP A 46 11.08 19.84 -24.95
C ASP A 46 10.68 19.22 -26.31
N LYS A 47 9.53 19.67 -26.81
CA LYS A 47 9.05 19.44 -28.16
C LYS A 47 9.31 20.68 -28.99
N GLN A 48 9.58 20.49 -30.28
CA GLN A 48 9.70 21.62 -31.20
C GLN A 48 8.34 22.29 -31.38
N ALA A 49 8.25 23.57 -31.04
CA ALA A 49 7.08 24.39 -31.29
C ALA A 49 6.83 24.57 -32.80
N SER A 50 5.58 24.74 -33.20
CA SER A 50 5.22 24.97 -34.60
C SER A 50 5.75 26.29 -35.11
N LYS A 51 6.27 26.29 -36.35
CA LYS A 51 6.66 27.52 -37.06
C LYS A 51 5.46 28.33 -37.56
N LYS A 52 4.22 27.87 -37.33
CA LYS A 52 2.99 28.54 -37.78
C LYS A 52 2.55 29.69 -36.85
N VAL A 53 3.05 29.71 -35.61
CA VAL A 53 2.74 30.75 -34.62
C VAL A 53 4.03 31.47 -34.25
N VAL A 54 4.00 32.80 -34.27
CA VAL A 54 5.14 33.64 -33.91
C VAL A 54 4.68 34.79 -33.02
N ILE A 55 5.59 35.27 -32.19
CA ILE A 55 5.33 36.34 -31.22
C ILE A 55 6.10 37.58 -31.66
N VAL A 56 5.38 38.69 -31.77
CA VAL A 56 5.94 40.03 -31.94
C VAL A 56 5.82 40.74 -30.59
N GLY A 57 6.94 40.83 -29.89
CA GLY A 57 6.98 41.33 -28.52
C GLY A 57 7.03 42.85 -28.44
N LEU A 58 6.29 43.41 -27.49
CA LEU A 58 6.57 44.74 -26.94
C LEU A 58 7.77 44.63 -25.99
N ASP A 59 8.93 44.40 -26.57
CA ASP A 59 10.17 44.08 -25.86
C ASP A 59 10.97 45.33 -25.48
N GLU A 60 12.10 45.11 -24.80
CA GLU A 60 12.97 46.19 -24.32
C GLU A 60 13.52 47.04 -25.48
N ASP A 61 13.82 46.43 -26.63
CA ASP A 61 14.28 47.12 -27.84
C ASP A 61 13.20 48.08 -28.36
N SER A 62 11.96 47.62 -28.42
CA SER A 62 10.82 48.44 -28.81
C SER A 62 10.53 49.57 -27.81
N LEU A 63 10.67 49.30 -26.50
CA LEU A 63 10.52 50.31 -25.45
C LEU A 63 11.62 51.37 -25.49
N GLN A 64 12.87 50.98 -25.77
CA GLN A 64 13.97 51.92 -25.98
C GLN A 64 13.74 52.77 -27.23
N ARG A 65 13.17 52.19 -28.29
CA ARG A 65 12.92 52.87 -29.56
C ARG A 65 11.75 53.85 -29.51
N PHE A 66 10.62 53.46 -28.92
CA PHE A 66 9.36 54.22 -28.95
C PHE A 66 9.02 54.90 -27.63
N GLY A 67 9.81 54.65 -26.57
CA GLY A 67 9.56 55.13 -25.22
C GLY A 67 8.64 54.22 -24.42
N ARG A 68 8.19 54.71 -23.26
CA ARG A 68 7.35 53.95 -22.32
C ARG A 68 5.98 53.63 -22.93
N TRP A 69 5.53 52.39 -22.77
CA TRP A 69 4.16 51.96 -23.09
C TRP A 69 3.13 52.66 -22.18
N PRO A 70 1.93 53.04 -22.67
CA PRO A 70 1.38 52.82 -24.01
C PRO A 70 1.86 53.82 -25.07
N TRP A 71 2.17 53.31 -26.26
CA TRP A 71 2.62 54.13 -27.40
C TRP A 71 1.47 54.85 -28.13
N PRO A 72 1.77 55.86 -28.97
CA PRO A 72 0.84 56.42 -29.94
C PRO A 72 0.23 55.35 -30.85
N ARG A 73 -1.08 55.41 -31.11
CA ARG A 73 -1.81 54.34 -31.82
C ARG A 73 -1.41 54.26 -33.29
N SER A 74 -0.84 55.34 -33.83
CA SER A 74 -0.21 55.39 -35.15
C SER A 74 0.99 54.43 -35.29
N ILE A 75 1.73 54.17 -34.20
CA ILE A 75 2.85 53.21 -34.20
C ILE A 75 2.32 51.79 -34.42
N MET A 76 1.30 51.40 -33.65
CA MET A 76 0.60 50.12 -33.81
C MET A 76 -0.03 50.00 -35.20
N ALA A 77 -0.62 51.09 -35.71
CA ALA A 77 -1.24 51.13 -37.03
C ALA A 77 -0.24 50.82 -38.16
N ARG A 78 0.98 51.37 -38.07
CA ARG A 78 2.04 51.09 -39.05
C ARG A 78 2.50 49.64 -38.99
N GLY A 79 2.71 49.10 -37.78
CA GLY A 79 3.09 47.70 -37.60
C GLY A 79 2.07 46.74 -38.21
N ILE A 80 0.76 46.95 -37.96
CA ILE A 80 -0.31 46.14 -38.56
C ILE A 80 -0.30 46.20 -40.09
N ARG A 81 -0.09 47.39 -40.68
CA ARG A 81 0.01 47.53 -42.15
C ARG A 81 1.22 46.76 -42.70
N ASN A 82 2.37 46.81 -42.04
CA ASN A 82 3.57 46.10 -42.47
C ASN A 82 3.38 44.58 -42.37
N LEU A 83 2.80 44.08 -41.29
CA LEU A 83 2.43 42.66 -41.15
C LEU A 83 1.48 42.22 -42.27
N LYS A 84 0.47 43.03 -42.59
CA LYS A 84 -0.45 42.72 -43.70
C LYS A 84 0.27 42.67 -45.04
N LYS A 85 1.14 43.65 -45.33
CA LYS A 85 1.95 43.67 -46.56
C LYS A 85 2.91 42.47 -46.65
N ALA A 86 3.42 42.00 -45.52
CA ALA A 86 4.29 40.82 -45.43
C ALA A 86 3.55 39.48 -45.65
N GLY A 87 2.21 39.49 -45.75
CA GLY A 87 1.41 38.29 -46.01
C GLY A 87 1.07 37.48 -44.77
N VAL A 88 0.95 38.12 -43.60
CA VAL A 88 0.44 37.47 -42.38
C VAL A 88 -0.95 36.87 -42.60
N LYS A 89 -1.21 35.71 -41.99
CA LYS A 89 -2.51 35.04 -42.11
C LYS A 89 -3.53 35.59 -41.11
N VAL A 90 -3.13 35.72 -39.85
CA VAL A 90 -3.92 36.34 -38.77
C VAL A 90 -2.99 37.07 -37.81
N ILE A 91 -3.45 38.21 -37.29
CA ILE A 91 -2.80 38.96 -36.23
C ILE A 91 -3.71 38.89 -35.00
N GLY A 92 -3.21 38.34 -33.89
CA GLY A 92 -3.86 38.48 -32.59
C GLY A 92 -3.22 39.63 -31.83
N THR A 93 -3.99 40.58 -31.32
CA THR A 93 -3.49 41.66 -30.46
C THR A 93 -3.91 41.42 -29.03
N ASP A 94 -2.99 40.97 -28.20
CA ASP A 94 -3.17 40.75 -26.76
C ASP A 94 -2.96 42.06 -25.98
N ILE A 95 -3.75 43.05 -26.39
CA ILE A 95 -3.70 44.44 -25.92
C ILE A 95 -5.12 45.00 -26.00
N ILE A 96 -5.59 45.59 -24.91
CA ILE A 96 -6.91 46.21 -24.84
C ILE A 96 -6.72 47.73 -24.84
N PHE A 97 -7.50 48.43 -25.65
CA PHE A 97 -7.52 49.89 -25.72
C PHE A 97 -8.88 50.41 -25.21
N PRO A 98 -9.12 50.39 -23.89
CA PRO A 98 -10.46 50.66 -23.32
C PRO A 98 -10.83 52.15 -23.38
N GLU A 99 -9.83 53.03 -23.47
CA GLU A 99 -10.01 54.47 -23.46
C GLU A 99 -9.60 55.12 -24.79
N PRO A 100 -10.30 56.20 -25.21
CA PRO A 100 -9.91 56.94 -26.40
C PRO A 100 -8.55 57.64 -26.20
N SER A 101 -7.80 57.77 -27.28
CA SER A 101 -6.59 58.60 -27.29
C SER A 101 -6.95 60.07 -27.07
N ARG A 102 -6.04 60.85 -26.47
CA ARG A 102 -6.15 62.32 -26.42
C ARG A 102 -6.20 62.95 -27.81
N ASP A 103 -5.61 62.27 -28.80
CA ASP A 103 -5.60 62.65 -30.20
C ASP A 103 -6.41 61.63 -31.02
N THR A 104 -7.62 62.02 -31.40
CA THR A 104 -8.55 61.23 -32.20
C THR A 104 -7.96 60.80 -33.55
N ALA A 105 -7.01 61.55 -34.13
CA ALA A 105 -6.37 61.17 -35.38
C ALA A 105 -5.60 59.84 -35.25
N GLN A 106 -5.05 59.55 -34.07
CA GLN A 106 -4.35 58.29 -33.81
C GLN A 106 -5.31 57.09 -33.76
N ASP A 107 -6.47 57.26 -33.12
CA ASP A 107 -7.49 56.22 -33.08
C ASP A 107 -8.03 55.95 -34.50
N LEU A 108 -8.29 57.00 -35.28
CA LEU A 108 -8.67 56.85 -36.68
C LEU A 108 -7.61 56.12 -37.52
N ALA A 109 -6.32 56.43 -37.30
CA ALA A 109 -5.21 55.78 -38.01
C ALA A 109 -5.15 54.27 -37.71
N PHE A 110 -5.32 53.90 -36.43
CA PHE A 110 -5.34 52.50 -36.00
C PHE A 110 -6.57 51.76 -36.51
N ALA A 111 -7.77 52.33 -36.34
CA ALA A 111 -9.00 51.76 -36.85
C ALA A 111 -8.95 51.56 -38.39
N SER A 112 -8.35 52.50 -39.12
CA SER A 112 -8.09 52.38 -40.57
C SER A 112 -7.15 51.21 -40.89
N ALA A 113 -6.07 51.02 -40.11
CA ALA A 113 -5.14 49.91 -40.29
C ALA A 113 -5.81 48.55 -40.02
N LEU A 114 -6.65 48.45 -38.98
CA LEU A 114 -7.44 47.25 -38.68
C LEU A 114 -8.36 46.87 -39.85
N ARG A 115 -9.14 47.85 -40.35
CA ARG A 115 -10.04 47.66 -41.50
C ARG A 115 -9.30 47.34 -42.81
N TYR A 116 -8.09 47.85 -42.98
CA TYR A 116 -7.23 47.51 -44.12
C TYR A 116 -6.73 46.06 -44.04
N ALA A 117 -6.29 45.63 -42.86
CA ALA A 117 -5.70 44.30 -42.68
C ALA A 117 -6.73 43.16 -42.80
N LYS A 118 -7.96 43.35 -42.29
CA LYS A 118 -9.07 42.37 -42.31
C LYS A 118 -8.70 40.98 -41.76
N CYS A 119 -7.70 40.91 -40.90
CA CYS A 119 -7.19 39.66 -40.31
C CYS A 119 -6.73 39.87 -38.86
N VAL A 120 -7.20 40.94 -38.21
CA VAL A 120 -6.77 41.29 -36.85
C VAL A 120 -7.87 40.93 -35.86
N VAL A 121 -7.55 40.07 -34.90
CA VAL A 121 -8.41 39.69 -33.78
C VAL A 121 -8.05 40.55 -32.56
N GLY A 122 -9.06 41.20 -31.99
CA GLY A 122 -8.91 42.04 -30.81
C GLY A 122 -9.10 41.27 -29.50
N ALA A 123 -8.45 41.74 -28.45
CA ALA A 123 -8.63 41.25 -27.08
C ALA A 123 -9.76 41.99 -26.36
N THR A 124 -10.49 41.26 -25.53
CA THR A 124 -11.33 41.77 -24.44
C THR A 124 -10.94 41.03 -23.16
N ASN A 125 -11.28 41.56 -21.99
CA ASN A 125 -11.04 40.86 -20.73
C ASN A 125 -12.29 40.88 -19.86
N PHE A 126 -12.54 39.80 -19.14
CA PHE A 126 -13.53 39.78 -18.08
C PHE A 126 -12.90 40.24 -16.77
N GLU A 127 -13.37 41.36 -16.24
CA GLU A 127 -12.93 41.87 -14.94
C GLU A 127 -14.01 41.62 -13.88
N ILE A 128 -13.56 41.38 -12.64
CA ILE A 128 -14.44 41.37 -11.48
C ILE A 128 -14.39 42.76 -10.85
N GLN A 129 -15.53 43.42 -10.79
CA GLN A 129 -15.72 44.66 -10.05
C GLN A 129 -16.59 44.40 -8.82
N TYR A 130 -16.26 45.08 -7.73
CA TYR A 130 -17.05 45.04 -6.50
C TYR A 130 -17.97 46.25 -6.47
N GLU A 131 -19.28 46.01 -6.57
CA GLU A 131 -20.30 47.06 -6.38
C GLU A 131 -20.81 47.00 -4.93
N LYS A 132 -20.81 48.14 -4.24
CA LYS A 132 -21.43 48.26 -2.91
C LYS A 132 -22.93 48.40 -3.05
N ILE A 133 -23.66 47.40 -2.59
CA ILE A 133 -25.12 47.45 -2.52
C ILE A 133 -25.52 47.72 -1.07
N ALA A 134 -26.43 48.67 -0.87
CA ALA A 134 -27.03 48.95 0.42
C ALA A 134 -28.31 48.10 0.56
N GLU A 135 -28.39 47.29 1.62
CA GLU A 135 -29.53 46.45 1.95
C GLU A 135 -30.01 46.79 3.37
N VAL A 136 -31.33 46.83 3.59
CA VAL A 136 -31.89 47.08 4.93
C VAL A 136 -32.12 45.74 5.61
N VAL A 137 -31.30 45.43 6.61
CA VAL A 137 -31.42 44.23 7.43
C VAL A 137 -31.75 44.68 8.86
N ASN A 138 -32.88 44.24 9.39
CA ASN A 138 -33.38 44.62 10.73
C ASN A 138 -33.45 46.15 10.98
N ASP A 139 -34.05 46.91 10.05
CA ASP A 139 -34.15 48.38 10.08
C ASP A 139 -32.80 49.13 10.15
N GLN A 140 -31.69 48.45 9.82
CA GLN A 140 -30.38 49.06 9.66
C GLN A 140 -29.86 48.92 8.23
N LEU A 141 -29.24 49.99 7.73
CA LEU A 141 -28.56 50.01 6.44
C LEU A 141 -27.23 49.26 6.56
N GLU A 142 -27.16 48.08 5.96
CA GLU A 142 -25.92 47.31 5.78
C GLU A 142 -25.41 47.47 4.35
N TYR A 143 -24.10 47.57 4.17
CA TYR A 143 -23.47 47.59 2.85
C TYR A 143 -22.79 46.26 2.58
N ARG A 144 -23.10 45.65 1.44
CA ARG A 144 -22.46 44.42 0.98
C ARG A 144 -21.76 44.66 -0.34
N ASP A 145 -20.49 44.24 -0.42
CA ASP A 145 -19.78 44.16 -1.70
C ASP A 145 -20.34 42.97 -2.49
N VAL A 146 -20.87 43.24 -3.67
CA VAL A 146 -21.34 42.24 -4.61
C VAL A 146 -20.39 42.20 -5.80
N GLU A 147 -19.89 40.99 -6.08
CA GLU A 147 -19.05 40.73 -7.23
C GLU A 147 -19.90 40.81 -8.50
N LYS A 148 -19.50 41.72 -9.39
CA LYS A 148 -20.06 41.88 -10.71
C LYS A 148 -18.98 41.67 -11.74
N ARG A 149 -19.20 40.70 -12.62
CA ARG A 149 -18.32 40.44 -13.75
C ARG A 149 -18.69 41.40 -14.88
N ILE A 150 -17.71 42.12 -15.41
CA ILE A 150 -17.88 43.04 -16.55
C ILE A 150 -16.91 42.70 -17.69
N LEU A 151 -17.24 43.15 -18.89
CA LEU A 151 -16.35 43.06 -20.05
C LEU A 151 -15.58 44.37 -20.25
N LEU A 152 -14.26 44.30 -20.12
CA LEU A 152 -13.34 45.35 -20.54
C LEU A 152 -13.09 45.22 -22.05
N ASP A 153 -13.94 45.89 -22.83
CA ASP A 153 -13.83 46.00 -24.28
C ASP A 153 -12.90 47.15 -24.70
N PRO A 154 -12.30 47.09 -25.91
CA PRO A 154 -11.70 48.27 -26.51
C PRO A 154 -12.78 49.30 -26.90
N ILE A 155 -12.37 50.55 -27.17
CA ILE A 155 -13.29 51.59 -27.61
C ILE A 155 -14.17 51.14 -28.80
N PRO A 156 -15.44 51.59 -28.90
CA PRO A 156 -16.40 51.09 -29.89
C PRO A 156 -15.90 51.12 -31.35
N MET A 157 -15.05 52.11 -31.68
CA MET A 157 -14.45 52.25 -33.00
C MET A 157 -13.53 51.06 -33.35
N PHE A 158 -12.75 50.58 -32.39
CA PHE A 158 -11.85 49.44 -32.58
C PHE A 158 -12.61 48.12 -32.54
N LYS A 159 -13.56 47.98 -31.60
CA LYS A 159 -14.44 46.80 -31.52
C LYS A 159 -15.12 46.50 -32.86
N LYS A 160 -15.58 47.54 -33.57
CA LYS A 160 -16.18 47.43 -34.92
C LYS A 160 -15.16 47.23 -36.06
N SER A 161 -13.88 47.49 -35.82
CA SER A 161 -12.82 47.44 -36.84
C SER A 161 -12.00 46.14 -36.82
N PHE A 162 -11.94 45.45 -35.68
CA PHE A 162 -11.39 44.09 -35.60
C PHE A 162 -12.25 43.10 -36.40
N VAL A 163 -11.62 42.05 -36.93
CA VAL A 163 -12.37 41.00 -37.65
C VAL A 163 -13.30 40.25 -36.68
N ARG A 164 -12.81 40.01 -35.46
CA ARG A 164 -13.50 39.37 -34.35
C ARG A 164 -12.84 39.81 -33.03
N MET A 165 -13.56 39.63 -31.93
CA MET A 165 -13.08 39.82 -30.57
C MET A 165 -12.99 38.46 -29.87
N GLY A 166 -12.07 38.31 -28.91
CA GLY A 166 -12.05 37.18 -28.00
C GLY A 166 -11.45 37.53 -26.65
N TYR A 167 -11.90 36.85 -25.59
CA TYR A 167 -11.47 37.15 -24.23
C TYR A 167 -10.09 36.54 -23.90
N THR A 168 -9.22 37.25 -23.20
CA THR A 168 -7.84 36.82 -22.93
C THR A 168 -7.64 36.16 -21.57
N ASN A 169 -8.67 36.12 -20.71
CA ASN A 169 -8.58 35.58 -19.36
C ASN A 169 -7.93 34.19 -19.31
N ALA A 170 -6.91 34.07 -18.44
CA ALA A 170 -6.32 32.81 -18.04
C ALA A 170 -6.87 32.42 -16.66
N TYR A 171 -7.13 31.11 -16.48
CA TYR A 171 -7.67 30.55 -15.24
C TYR A 171 -6.69 29.49 -14.71
N PRO A 172 -5.70 29.90 -13.90
CA PRO A 172 -4.82 28.94 -13.25
C PRO A 172 -5.60 27.96 -12.37
N GLY A 173 -5.04 26.78 -12.13
CA GLY A 173 -5.61 25.84 -11.17
C GLY A 173 -5.54 26.37 -9.73
N GLU A 174 -6.10 25.62 -8.78
CA GLU A 174 -6.06 25.97 -7.34
C GLU A 174 -4.63 26.16 -6.80
N ASP A 175 -3.64 25.53 -7.43
CA ASP A 175 -2.23 25.66 -7.10
C ASP A 175 -1.51 26.79 -7.87
N GLY A 176 -2.26 27.62 -8.60
CA GLY A 176 -1.74 28.74 -9.38
C GLY A 176 -1.05 28.35 -10.69
N ILE A 177 -1.02 27.06 -11.06
CA ILE A 177 -0.36 26.59 -12.27
C ILE A 177 -1.36 26.51 -13.43
N LEU A 178 -0.99 27.12 -14.55
CA LEU A 178 -1.79 27.19 -15.76
C LEU A 178 -1.60 25.92 -16.60
N ARG A 179 -2.48 24.93 -16.42
CA ARG A 179 -2.45 23.65 -17.16
C ARG A 179 -3.49 23.54 -18.26
N THR A 180 -4.56 24.32 -18.16
CA THR A 180 -5.72 24.25 -19.05
C THR A 180 -6.03 25.62 -19.63
N ALA A 181 -6.74 25.61 -20.76
CA ALA A 181 -7.25 26.81 -21.41
C ALA A 181 -8.74 26.66 -21.69
N THR A 182 -9.55 27.56 -21.13
CA THR A 182 -10.98 27.65 -21.41
C THR A 182 -11.17 28.42 -22.71
N LEU A 183 -11.75 27.76 -23.72
CA LEU A 183 -11.88 28.23 -25.08
C LEU A 183 -13.18 28.98 -25.37
N SER A 184 -14.21 28.74 -24.56
CA SER A 184 -15.46 29.48 -24.62
C SER A 184 -16.15 29.56 -23.25
N GLU A 185 -16.93 30.62 -23.02
CA GLU A 185 -17.68 30.84 -21.80
C GLU A 185 -19.06 31.42 -22.06
N ILE A 186 -20.01 31.14 -21.18
CA ILE A 186 -21.35 31.74 -21.23
C ILE A 186 -21.36 32.93 -20.28
N TYR A 187 -21.72 34.09 -20.78
CA TYR A 187 -21.88 35.33 -20.02
C TYR A 187 -23.13 36.05 -20.52
N GLU A 188 -24.02 36.46 -19.62
CA GLU A 188 -25.32 37.07 -19.95
C GLU A 188 -26.11 36.27 -21.02
N GLU A 189 -26.15 34.94 -20.86
CA GLU A 189 -26.79 33.98 -21.80
C GLU A 189 -26.16 33.90 -23.20
N GLU A 190 -25.11 34.66 -23.48
CA GLU A 190 -24.36 34.61 -24.74
C GLU A 190 -23.07 33.79 -24.62
N LEU A 191 -22.71 33.09 -25.71
CA LEU A 191 -21.47 32.34 -25.81
C LEU A 191 -20.33 33.23 -26.32
N PHE A 192 -19.35 33.48 -25.46
CA PHE A 192 -18.13 34.18 -25.79
C PHE A 192 -17.01 33.19 -26.08
N PHE A 193 -16.22 33.46 -27.12
CA PHE A 193 -15.02 32.67 -27.44
C PHE A 193 -13.76 33.35 -26.90
N SER A 194 -12.82 32.54 -26.43
CA SER A 194 -11.51 33.02 -26.03
C SER A 194 -10.78 33.65 -27.21
N PHE A 195 -9.85 34.53 -26.91
CA PHE A 195 -8.88 35.09 -27.84
C PHE A 195 -8.15 33.96 -28.59
N ASN A 196 -7.75 32.92 -27.87
CA ASN A 196 -7.09 31.73 -28.42
C ASN A 196 -7.92 31.04 -29.51
N ALA A 197 -9.16 30.66 -29.17
CA ALA A 197 -10.07 30.01 -30.11
C ALA A 197 -10.36 30.92 -31.31
N THR A 198 -10.54 32.21 -31.08
CA THR A 198 -10.86 33.17 -32.12
C THR A 198 -9.70 33.35 -33.11
N VAL A 199 -8.47 33.51 -32.64
CA VAL A 199 -7.27 33.59 -33.50
C VAL A 199 -7.09 32.30 -34.29
N ALA A 200 -7.22 31.14 -33.64
CA ALA A 200 -7.10 29.85 -34.31
C ALA A 200 -8.17 29.63 -35.40
N ALA A 201 -9.43 29.99 -35.13
CA ALA A 201 -10.52 29.90 -36.10
C ALA A 201 -10.26 30.79 -37.33
N VAL A 202 -9.85 32.05 -37.10
CA VAL A 202 -9.52 32.98 -38.20
C VAL A 202 -8.30 32.49 -38.99
N TYR A 203 -7.29 31.90 -38.32
CA TYR A 203 -6.16 31.26 -39.00
C TYR A 203 -6.61 30.11 -39.91
N LEU A 204 -7.58 29.32 -39.47
CA LEU A 204 -8.13 28.19 -40.23
C LEU A 204 -9.15 28.62 -41.31
N GLY A 205 -9.59 29.88 -41.30
CA GLY A 205 -10.59 30.40 -42.23
C GLY A 205 -12.02 29.98 -41.91
N ILE A 206 -12.29 29.63 -40.65
CA ILE A 206 -13.58 29.17 -40.15
C ILE A 206 -14.10 30.11 -39.05
N LYS A 207 -15.35 29.92 -38.62
CA LYS A 207 -15.86 30.62 -37.44
C LYS A 207 -15.48 29.89 -36.14
N PRO A 208 -15.33 30.59 -34.99
CA PRO A 208 -15.03 29.95 -33.71
C PRO A 208 -16.02 28.85 -33.32
N GLU A 209 -17.29 29.01 -33.69
CA GLU A 209 -18.37 28.03 -33.48
C GLU A 209 -18.16 26.72 -34.25
N GLU A 210 -17.35 26.75 -35.31
CA GLU A 210 -17.04 25.59 -36.18
C GLU A 210 -15.80 24.82 -35.69
N LEU A 211 -15.13 25.28 -34.62
CA LEU A 211 -13.99 24.58 -34.05
C LEU A 211 -14.43 23.29 -33.34
N THR A 212 -13.93 22.15 -33.81
CA THR A 212 -14.15 20.83 -33.19
C THR A 212 -13.18 20.60 -32.02
N VAL A 213 -13.30 21.39 -30.95
CA VAL A 213 -12.48 21.30 -29.74
C VAL A 213 -13.35 21.34 -28.48
N PRO A 214 -12.95 20.66 -27.39
CA PRO A 214 -13.64 20.80 -26.11
C PRO A 214 -13.64 22.25 -25.60
N ARG A 215 -14.64 22.61 -24.79
CA ARG A 215 -14.72 23.93 -24.13
C ARG A 215 -13.46 24.28 -23.33
N THR A 216 -12.83 23.28 -22.72
CA THR A 216 -11.56 23.44 -22.00
C THR A 216 -10.60 22.37 -22.48
N ILE A 217 -9.39 22.77 -22.86
CA ILE A 217 -8.34 21.86 -23.29
C ILE A 217 -7.20 21.85 -22.29
N TRP A 218 -6.49 20.73 -22.20
CA TRP A 218 -5.22 20.65 -21.48
C TRP A 218 -4.09 21.08 -22.41
N VAL A 219 -3.35 22.10 -22.00
CA VAL A 219 -2.33 22.72 -22.84
C VAL A 219 -1.13 21.81 -22.94
N ASN A 220 -0.73 21.53 -24.18
CA ASN A 220 0.48 20.80 -24.50
C ASN A 220 1.61 21.80 -24.76
N TYR A 221 2.24 22.26 -23.68
CA TYR A 221 3.39 23.17 -23.76
C TYR A 221 4.54 22.52 -24.52
N PRO A 222 5.13 23.17 -25.54
CA PRO A 222 6.29 22.60 -26.23
C PRO A 222 7.53 22.55 -25.34
N GLY A 223 7.80 23.60 -24.56
CA GLY A 223 8.97 23.73 -23.70
C GLY A 223 8.77 24.84 -22.66
N PRO A 224 9.84 25.26 -21.95
CA PRO A 224 9.83 26.46 -21.10
C PRO A 224 9.66 27.74 -21.93
N GLU A 225 9.78 28.92 -21.33
CA GLU A 225 9.69 30.20 -22.03
C GLU A 225 10.67 30.29 -23.22
N LYS A 226 10.31 31.06 -24.24
CA LYS A 226 11.04 31.20 -25.52
C LYS A 226 11.07 29.93 -26.37
N SER A 227 10.04 29.10 -26.27
CA SER A 227 9.83 27.94 -27.14
C SER A 227 9.35 28.35 -28.54
N TYR A 228 8.63 29.47 -28.65
CA TYR A 228 8.21 30.05 -29.93
C TYR A 228 9.23 31.07 -30.46
N ALA A 229 9.13 31.43 -31.75
CA ALA A 229 9.95 32.50 -32.31
C ALA A 229 9.47 33.88 -31.84
N TYR A 230 10.39 34.68 -31.33
CA TYR A 230 10.16 36.06 -30.86
C TYR A 230 10.81 37.07 -31.81
N TYR A 231 10.07 38.13 -32.13
CA TYR A 231 10.56 39.25 -32.92
C TYR A 231 10.21 40.57 -32.24
N SER A 232 11.14 41.53 -32.24
CA SER A 232 10.88 42.89 -31.74
C SER A 232 9.82 43.59 -32.58
N PHE A 233 8.87 44.28 -31.94
CA PHE A 233 7.91 45.13 -32.63
C PHE A 233 8.60 46.25 -33.43
N ALA A 234 9.76 46.75 -32.99
CA ALA A 234 10.52 47.76 -33.72
C ALA A 234 10.89 47.32 -35.13
N LEU A 235 11.31 46.06 -35.31
CA LEU A 235 11.61 45.48 -36.63
C LEU A 235 10.37 45.49 -37.54
N ILE A 236 9.21 45.16 -36.97
CA ILE A 236 7.94 45.15 -37.70
C ILE A 236 7.54 46.57 -38.11
N TYR A 237 7.73 47.54 -37.22
CA TYR A 237 7.42 48.95 -37.48
C TYR A 237 8.30 49.56 -38.58
N ASP A 238 9.61 49.28 -38.55
CA ASP A 238 10.59 49.76 -39.52
C ASP A 238 10.57 48.97 -40.85
N ASP A 239 9.83 47.85 -40.90
CA ASP A 239 9.73 46.93 -42.04
C ASP A 239 11.06 46.23 -42.40
N THR A 240 11.98 46.12 -41.43
CA THR A 240 13.36 45.64 -41.56
C THR A 240 13.52 44.14 -41.24
N PHE A 241 12.53 43.32 -41.60
CA PHE A 241 12.53 41.88 -41.34
C PHE A 241 12.27 41.05 -42.62
N PRO A 242 12.83 39.82 -42.71
CA PRO A 242 12.50 38.87 -43.78
C PRO A 242 11.01 38.49 -43.77
N LYS A 243 10.32 38.61 -44.90
CA LYS A 243 8.85 38.45 -44.94
C LYS A 243 8.40 37.02 -44.63
N ASP A 244 9.23 36.01 -44.91
CA ASP A 244 9.01 34.60 -44.57
C ASP A 244 8.95 34.34 -43.05
N TRP A 245 9.43 35.26 -42.22
CA TRP A 245 9.26 35.19 -40.77
C TRP A 245 7.78 35.22 -40.37
N ILE A 246 6.92 35.83 -41.18
CA ILE A 246 5.53 36.15 -40.84
C ILE A 246 4.51 35.66 -41.87
N LYS A 247 4.93 35.50 -43.13
CA LYS A 247 4.06 35.05 -44.22
C LYS A 247 3.34 33.73 -43.87
N ASP A 248 2.02 33.71 -44.06
CA ASP A 248 1.13 32.57 -43.82
C ASP A 248 1.07 32.06 -42.35
N LYS A 249 1.54 32.87 -41.39
CA LYS A 249 1.56 32.54 -39.96
C LYS A 249 0.51 33.30 -39.15
N ALA A 250 0.23 32.78 -37.95
CA ALA A 250 -0.43 33.51 -36.89
C ALA A 250 0.61 34.33 -36.12
N VAL A 251 0.42 35.64 -36.05
CA VAL A 251 1.31 36.55 -35.31
C VAL A 251 0.57 37.08 -34.09
N LEU A 252 1.16 36.91 -32.92
CA LEU A 252 0.65 37.50 -31.69
C LEU A 252 1.45 38.74 -31.34
N ILE A 253 0.75 39.84 -31.05
CA ILE A 253 1.36 41.07 -30.55
C ILE A 253 0.96 41.21 -29.09
N GLY A 254 1.93 41.22 -28.18
CA GLY A 254 1.69 41.28 -26.74
C GLY A 254 2.94 41.67 -25.96
N SER A 255 2.79 41.86 -24.64
CA SER A 255 3.92 42.18 -23.78
C SER A 255 4.87 40.99 -23.64
N THR A 256 6.17 41.26 -23.75
CA THR A 256 7.23 40.26 -23.54
C THR A 256 8.36 40.78 -22.67
N SER A 257 8.19 41.97 -22.08
CA SER A 257 9.18 42.56 -21.17
C SER A 257 8.99 42.02 -19.76
N THR A 258 10.11 41.75 -19.10
CA THR A 258 10.18 41.14 -17.76
C THR A 258 9.52 41.98 -16.67
N GLY A 259 9.34 43.28 -16.90
CA GLY A 259 8.69 44.22 -15.98
C GLY A 259 7.16 44.23 -16.02
N THR A 260 6.52 43.38 -16.85
CA THR A 260 5.06 43.29 -16.91
C THR A 260 4.49 42.18 -16.03
N PHE A 261 3.31 42.42 -15.44
CA PHE A 261 2.65 41.50 -14.51
C PHE A 261 1.93 40.32 -15.19
N ASP A 262 2.07 40.16 -16.51
CA ASP A 262 1.39 39.14 -17.31
C ASP A 262 2.25 37.87 -17.48
N HIS A 263 2.64 37.27 -16.36
CA HIS A 263 3.39 36.02 -16.32
C HIS A 263 2.68 34.99 -15.43
N TYR A 264 2.66 33.74 -15.89
CA TYR A 264 1.99 32.65 -15.19
C TYR A 264 2.92 31.47 -14.93
N PRO A 265 2.80 30.81 -13.76
CA PRO A 265 3.39 29.50 -13.56
C PRO A 265 2.75 28.45 -14.48
N THR A 266 3.57 27.60 -15.06
CA THR A 266 3.19 26.47 -15.93
C THR A 266 3.91 25.21 -15.45
N PRO A 267 3.57 24.01 -15.97
CA PRO A 267 4.30 22.79 -15.64
C PRO A 267 5.82 22.83 -15.88
N LEU A 268 6.28 23.69 -16.80
CA LEU A 268 7.67 23.77 -17.25
C LEU A 268 8.42 25.02 -16.75
N SER A 269 7.72 26.12 -16.45
CA SER A 269 8.34 27.39 -16.04
C SER A 269 7.47 28.16 -15.04
N ASN A 270 8.11 28.84 -14.08
CA ASN A 270 7.40 29.67 -13.09
C ASN A 270 7.05 31.07 -13.61
N MET A 271 7.67 31.53 -14.70
CA MET A 271 7.53 32.88 -15.23
C MET A 271 7.28 32.83 -16.74
N TYR A 272 6.23 32.11 -17.14
CA TYR A 272 5.87 31.93 -18.54
C TYR A 272 5.05 33.14 -19.04
N PRO A 273 5.46 33.84 -20.13
CA PRO A 273 4.74 35.01 -20.62
C PRO A 273 3.30 34.69 -21.06
N GLY A 274 2.34 35.57 -20.74
CA GLY A 274 0.92 35.41 -21.12
C GLY A 274 0.71 35.30 -22.63
N VAL A 275 1.40 36.14 -23.42
CA VAL A 275 1.37 36.04 -24.90
C VAL A 275 1.91 34.70 -25.42
N GLU A 276 2.86 34.08 -24.73
CA GLU A 276 3.38 32.75 -25.10
C GLU A 276 2.42 31.63 -24.69
N PHE A 277 1.65 31.82 -23.63
CA PHE A 277 0.53 30.93 -23.30
C PHE A 277 -0.51 30.95 -24.42
N HIS A 278 -0.88 32.15 -24.89
CA HIS A 278 -1.76 32.28 -26.05
C HIS A 278 -1.19 31.58 -27.29
N ALA A 279 0.11 31.72 -27.56
CA ALA A 279 0.79 31.01 -28.65
C ALA A 279 0.66 29.48 -28.52
N ALA A 280 0.88 28.94 -27.32
CA ALA A 280 0.76 27.51 -27.04
C ALA A 280 -0.65 26.97 -27.29
N VAL A 281 -1.67 27.68 -26.80
CA VAL A 281 -3.07 27.26 -26.98
C VAL A 281 -3.48 27.33 -28.45
N ILE A 282 -3.11 28.41 -29.16
CA ILE A 282 -3.41 28.57 -30.59
C ILE A 282 -2.73 27.48 -31.41
N ASP A 283 -1.45 27.19 -31.15
CA ASP A 283 -0.74 26.10 -31.81
C ASP A 283 -1.42 24.75 -31.55
N ASN A 284 -1.83 24.48 -30.30
CA ASN A 284 -2.52 23.25 -29.94
C ASN A 284 -3.84 23.06 -30.69
N ILE A 285 -4.61 24.13 -30.91
CA ILE A 285 -5.85 24.08 -31.68
C ILE A 285 -5.57 23.86 -33.17
N ILE A 286 -4.60 24.59 -33.74
CA ILE A 286 -4.25 24.50 -35.17
C ILE A 286 -3.66 23.12 -35.51
N ALA A 287 -2.78 22.60 -34.65
CA ALA A 287 -2.13 21.32 -34.83
C ALA A 287 -2.95 20.12 -34.32
N LYS A 288 -4.03 20.37 -33.57
CA LYS A 288 -4.86 19.35 -32.88
C LYS A 288 -4.03 18.42 -31.98
N ASN A 289 -3.06 18.98 -31.26
CA ASN A 289 -2.13 18.24 -30.39
C ASN A 289 -2.20 18.67 -28.92
N TYR A 290 -3.36 19.15 -28.45
CA TYR A 290 -3.59 19.35 -27.02
C TYR A 290 -3.63 18.01 -26.26
N ILE A 291 -3.40 18.05 -24.95
CA ILE A 291 -3.41 16.82 -24.14
C ILE A 291 -4.84 16.32 -23.96
N HIS A 292 -5.04 15.02 -24.17
CA HIS A 292 -6.30 14.32 -23.95
C HIS A 292 -6.29 13.61 -22.59
N ALA A 293 -7.06 14.11 -21.63
CA ALA A 293 -7.26 13.43 -20.35
C ALA A 293 -8.14 12.19 -20.53
N VAL A 294 -7.73 11.06 -19.93
CA VAL A 294 -8.57 9.86 -19.90
C VAL A 294 -9.83 10.15 -19.08
N PRO A 295 -11.03 9.83 -19.58
CA PRO A 295 -12.28 10.08 -18.85
C PRO A 295 -12.29 9.40 -17.48
N TYR A 296 -12.92 10.06 -16.50
CA TYR A 296 -12.97 9.56 -15.12
C TYR A 296 -13.53 8.13 -14.98
N PHE A 297 -14.53 7.76 -15.78
CA PHE A 297 -15.07 6.40 -15.76
C PHE A 297 -14.05 5.36 -16.23
N ALA A 298 -13.20 5.69 -17.22
CA ALA A 298 -12.17 4.78 -17.72
C ALA A 298 -11.05 4.62 -16.70
N VAL A 299 -10.66 5.71 -16.01
CA VAL A 299 -9.73 5.64 -14.87
C VAL A 299 -10.27 4.73 -13.77
N LEU A 300 -11.57 4.85 -13.44
CA LEU A 300 -12.24 3.98 -12.47
C LEU A 300 -12.21 2.50 -12.89
N LEU A 301 -12.50 2.20 -14.16
CA LEU A 301 -12.43 0.83 -14.68
C LEU A 301 -11.02 0.24 -14.62
N ILE A 302 -10.00 1.03 -14.97
CA ILE A 302 -8.58 0.63 -14.86
C ILE A 302 -8.22 0.37 -13.40
N MET A 303 -8.62 1.27 -12.49
CA MET A 303 -8.39 1.13 -11.05
C MET A 303 -9.04 -0.15 -10.49
N LEU A 304 -10.30 -0.40 -10.84
CA LEU A 304 -11.02 -1.63 -10.48
C LEU A 304 -10.25 -2.85 -10.97
N PHE A 305 -9.98 -2.92 -12.29
CA PHE A 305 -9.31 -4.07 -12.90
C PHE A 305 -7.96 -4.37 -12.24
N LEU A 306 -7.08 -3.37 -12.13
CA LEU A 306 -5.74 -3.55 -11.58
C LEU A 306 -5.78 -3.93 -10.09
N THR A 307 -6.66 -3.29 -9.31
CA THR A 307 -6.78 -3.59 -7.87
C THR A 307 -7.31 -5.01 -7.64
N PHE A 308 -8.39 -5.40 -8.35
CA PHE A 308 -8.92 -6.76 -8.26
C PHE A 308 -7.92 -7.81 -8.73
N PHE A 309 -7.22 -7.55 -9.85
CA PHE A 309 -6.17 -8.44 -10.34
C PHE A 309 -5.10 -8.67 -9.27
N ILE A 310 -4.55 -7.60 -8.69
CA ILE A 310 -3.51 -7.70 -7.66
C ILE A 310 -4.02 -8.40 -6.39
N SER A 311 -5.21 -8.07 -5.90
CA SER A 311 -5.78 -8.67 -4.69
C SER A 311 -6.05 -10.17 -4.85
N ILE A 312 -6.65 -10.58 -5.98
CA ILE A 312 -6.90 -12.00 -6.25
C ILE A 312 -5.59 -12.74 -6.50
N PHE A 313 -4.69 -12.18 -7.30
CA PHE A 313 -3.43 -12.83 -7.65
C PHE A 313 -2.57 -13.10 -6.42
N THR A 314 -2.46 -12.13 -5.50
CA THR A 314 -1.69 -12.23 -4.24
C THR A 314 -2.15 -13.40 -3.36
N MET A 315 -3.43 -13.79 -3.44
CA MET A 315 -3.99 -14.91 -2.69
C MET A 315 -3.58 -16.29 -3.23
N HIS A 316 -3.07 -16.37 -4.46
CA HIS A 316 -2.86 -17.65 -5.17
C HIS A 316 -1.38 -18.00 -5.40
N VAL A 317 -0.47 -17.08 -5.11
CA VAL A 317 0.96 -17.26 -5.40
C VAL A 317 1.81 -17.16 -4.15
N LYS A 318 3.05 -17.68 -4.23
CA LYS A 318 4.05 -17.52 -3.19
C LYS A 318 4.31 -16.04 -2.92
N THR A 319 4.61 -15.71 -1.67
CA THR A 319 4.88 -14.34 -1.20
C THR A 319 5.97 -13.64 -2.04
N THR A 320 7.04 -14.36 -2.41
CA THR A 320 8.09 -13.80 -3.28
C THR A 320 7.57 -13.46 -4.67
N SER A 321 6.77 -14.34 -5.28
CA SER A 321 6.16 -14.10 -6.59
C SER A 321 5.14 -12.96 -6.57
N SER A 322 4.34 -12.81 -5.50
CA SER A 322 3.38 -11.71 -5.38
C SER A 322 4.07 -10.35 -5.32
N VAL A 323 5.21 -10.25 -4.60
CA VAL A 323 6.03 -9.03 -4.55
C VAL A 323 6.50 -8.65 -5.95
N ILE A 324 7.10 -9.60 -6.68
CA ILE A 324 7.64 -9.36 -8.02
C ILE A 324 6.53 -8.90 -8.97
N VAL A 325 5.39 -9.57 -8.98
CA VAL A 325 4.27 -9.21 -9.87
C VAL A 325 3.68 -7.85 -9.50
N PHE A 326 3.52 -7.54 -8.21
CA PHE A 326 3.04 -6.23 -7.77
C PHE A 326 3.92 -5.10 -8.30
N PHE A 327 5.25 -5.17 -8.08
CA PHE A 327 6.16 -4.15 -8.57
C PHE A 327 6.24 -4.12 -10.10
N SER A 328 6.21 -5.27 -10.77
CA SER A 328 6.24 -5.34 -12.23
C SER A 328 5.03 -4.65 -12.86
N VAL A 329 3.83 -4.88 -12.32
CA VAL A 329 2.59 -4.25 -12.81
C VAL A 329 2.59 -2.75 -12.48
N LEU A 330 3.01 -2.36 -11.27
CA LEU A 330 3.09 -0.95 -10.88
C LEU A 330 4.07 -0.16 -11.77
N ILE A 331 5.27 -0.71 -11.98
CA ILE A 331 6.29 -0.10 -12.85
C ILE A 331 5.82 -0.09 -14.31
N GLY A 332 5.24 -1.20 -14.79
CA GLY A 332 4.68 -1.27 -16.14
C GLY A 332 3.58 -0.22 -16.36
N TYR A 333 2.69 -0.03 -15.39
CA TYR A 333 1.64 0.98 -15.42
C TYR A 333 2.21 2.42 -15.39
N PHE A 334 3.23 2.66 -14.56
CA PHE A 334 3.95 3.92 -14.52
C PHE A 334 4.53 4.26 -15.90
N PHE A 335 5.30 3.36 -16.51
CA PHE A 335 5.89 3.58 -17.84
C PHE A 335 4.83 3.70 -18.94
N LEU A 336 3.74 2.93 -18.89
CA LEU A 336 2.62 3.08 -19.81
C LEU A 336 2.05 4.51 -19.74
N SER A 337 1.87 5.06 -18.54
CA SER A 337 1.37 6.43 -18.33
C SER A 337 2.32 7.49 -18.90
N LEU A 338 3.63 7.25 -18.88
CA LEU A 338 4.65 8.12 -19.47
C LEU A 338 4.66 8.04 -21.00
N ILE A 339 4.59 6.83 -21.55
CA ILE A 339 4.60 6.59 -23.00
C ILE A 339 3.34 7.19 -23.64
N LEU A 340 2.16 6.98 -23.05
CA LEU A 340 0.91 7.57 -23.52
C LEU A 340 0.98 9.10 -23.53
N PHE A 341 1.58 9.69 -22.49
CA PHE A 341 1.73 11.13 -22.40
C PHE A 341 2.73 11.68 -23.42
N ALA A 342 3.91 11.08 -23.53
CA ALA A 342 4.99 11.60 -24.34
C ALA A 342 4.74 11.44 -25.85
N LYS A 343 4.23 10.28 -26.27
CA LYS A 343 4.08 9.90 -27.68
C LYS A 343 2.67 10.12 -28.23
N PHE A 344 1.64 10.02 -27.39
CA PHE A 344 0.25 10.06 -27.84
C PHE A 344 -0.53 11.25 -27.27
N ASP A 345 0.12 12.12 -26.49
CA ASP A 345 -0.51 13.29 -25.85
C ASP A 345 -1.72 12.90 -24.98
N ILE A 346 -1.73 11.68 -24.42
CA ILE A 346 -2.80 11.16 -23.55
C ILE A 346 -2.35 11.22 -22.09
N HIS A 347 -3.13 11.91 -21.25
CA HIS A 347 -2.92 11.92 -19.81
C HIS A 347 -3.71 10.81 -19.12
N LEU A 348 -2.99 9.76 -18.70
CA LEU A 348 -3.49 8.70 -17.83
C LEU A 348 -3.07 8.92 -16.38
N ASP A 349 -4.04 8.97 -15.47
CA ASP A 349 -3.82 9.08 -14.03
C ASP A 349 -2.99 7.91 -13.48
N PHE A 350 -1.94 8.22 -12.73
CA PHE A 350 -1.08 7.19 -12.12
C PHE A 350 -1.47 6.90 -10.67
N LEU A 351 -1.72 7.96 -9.88
CA LEU A 351 -1.83 7.82 -8.43
C LEU A 351 -3.07 7.03 -8.02
N LYS A 352 -4.23 7.29 -8.63
CA LYS A 352 -5.48 6.62 -8.23
C LYS A 352 -5.39 5.10 -8.43
N PRO A 353 -5.04 4.58 -9.64
CA PRO A 353 -4.89 3.13 -9.82
C PRO A 353 -3.67 2.56 -9.07
N GLY A 354 -2.58 3.33 -8.94
CA GLY A 354 -1.40 2.95 -8.18
C GLY A 354 -1.68 2.69 -6.70
N LEU A 355 -2.41 3.61 -6.05
CA LEU A 355 -2.82 3.47 -4.65
C LEU A 355 -3.85 2.35 -4.46
N GLY A 356 -4.76 2.16 -5.43
CA GLY A 356 -5.68 1.02 -5.44
C GLY A 356 -4.93 -0.32 -5.40
N MET A 357 -3.96 -0.50 -6.30
CA MET A 357 -3.09 -1.68 -6.30
C MET A 357 -2.33 -1.85 -4.98
N PHE A 358 -1.77 -0.77 -4.44
CA PHE A 358 -1.01 -0.80 -3.19
C PHE A 358 -1.87 -1.24 -2.00
N LEU A 359 -3.04 -0.62 -1.79
CA LEU A 359 -3.97 -1.01 -0.71
C LEU A 359 -4.49 -2.44 -0.93
N GLY A 360 -4.82 -2.80 -2.16
CA GLY A 360 -5.26 -4.15 -2.51
C GLY A 360 -4.20 -5.22 -2.20
N TYR A 361 -2.93 -4.90 -2.44
CA TYR A 361 -1.78 -5.76 -2.13
C TYR A 361 -1.56 -5.89 -0.61
N ILE A 362 -1.47 -4.75 0.11
CA ILE A 362 -1.24 -4.73 1.56
C ILE A 362 -2.38 -5.43 2.31
N GLY A 363 -3.63 -5.16 1.94
CA GLY A 363 -4.79 -5.82 2.53
C GLY A 363 -4.78 -7.33 2.32
N SER A 364 -4.41 -7.78 1.11
CA SER A 364 -4.37 -9.21 0.77
C SER A 364 -3.22 -9.92 1.49
N MET A 365 -2.05 -9.28 1.55
CA MET A 365 -0.89 -9.80 2.28
C MET A 365 -1.16 -9.87 3.78
N GLY A 366 -1.78 -8.84 4.37
CA GLY A 366 -2.14 -8.80 5.79
C GLY A 366 -3.11 -9.92 6.17
N TYR A 367 -4.11 -10.20 5.34
CA TYR A 367 -5.01 -11.33 5.53
C TYR A 367 -4.28 -12.68 5.49
N ARG A 368 -3.42 -12.88 4.47
CA ARG A 368 -2.63 -14.11 4.33
C ARG A 368 -1.74 -14.34 5.53
N PHE A 369 -0.98 -13.34 5.95
CA PHE A 369 -0.09 -13.43 7.09
C PHE A 369 -0.83 -13.85 8.37
N ARG A 370 -1.98 -13.21 8.65
CA ARG A 370 -2.82 -13.56 9.80
C ARG A 370 -3.36 -14.99 9.75
N THR A 371 -3.65 -15.49 8.55
CA THR A 371 -4.18 -16.85 8.35
C THR A 371 -3.09 -17.89 8.55
N GLU A 372 -1.91 -17.66 7.95
CA GLU A 372 -0.73 -18.52 8.12
C GLU A 372 -0.26 -18.56 9.58
N GLU A 373 -0.29 -17.44 10.32
CA GLU A 373 0.01 -17.44 11.76
C GLU A 373 -0.99 -18.22 12.60
N ARG A 374 -2.30 -18.09 12.30
CA ARG A 374 -3.36 -18.81 13.02
C ARG A 374 -3.25 -20.30 12.81
N GLU A 375 -2.95 -20.74 11.59
CA GLU A 375 -2.76 -22.15 11.26
C GLU A 375 -1.55 -22.72 12.01
N LYS A 376 -0.41 -22.02 12.02
CA LYS A 376 0.77 -22.43 12.81
C LYS A 376 0.48 -22.53 14.30
N LYS A 377 -0.23 -21.54 14.87
CA LYS A 377 -0.61 -21.56 16.30
C LYS A 377 -1.59 -22.69 16.62
N TRP A 378 -2.54 -22.96 15.72
CA TRP A 378 -3.50 -24.06 15.88
C TRP A 378 -2.80 -25.42 15.83
N ILE A 379 -1.91 -25.65 14.87
CA ILE A 379 -1.07 -26.85 14.80
C ILE A 379 -0.31 -27.02 16.12
N LYS A 380 0.46 -26.00 16.54
CA LYS A 380 1.22 -26.08 17.79
C LYS A 380 0.34 -26.42 18.99
N LYS A 381 -0.81 -25.75 19.14
CA LYS A 381 -1.75 -25.99 20.25
C LYS A 381 -2.34 -27.41 20.21
N THR A 382 -2.75 -27.89 19.05
CA THR A 382 -3.33 -29.24 18.92
C THR A 382 -2.28 -30.31 19.24
N PHE A 383 -1.04 -30.18 18.74
CA PHE A 383 0.03 -31.13 19.05
C PHE A 383 0.46 -31.09 20.53
N SER A 384 0.34 -29.94 21.21
CA SER A 384 0.58 -29.80 22.67
C SER A 384 -0.36 -30.63 23.55
N SER A 385 -1.50 -31.07 23.04
CA SER A 385 -2.40 -31.94 23.78
C SER A 385 -2.05 -33.42 23.69
N TYR A 386 -1.09 -33.81 22.84
CA TYR A 386 -0.76 -35.22 22.57
C TYR A 386 0.72 -35.57 22.75
N MET A 387 1.60 -34.60 22.99
CA MET A 387 3.04 -34.80 23.14
C MET A 387 3.61 -33.85 24.19
N SER A 388 4.71 -34.25 24.85
CA SER A 388 5.41 -33.36 25.78
C SER A 388 5.89 -32.08 25.06
N PRO A 389 5.93 -30.93 25.73
CA PRO A 389 6.43 -29.68 25.14
C PRO A 389 7.81 -29.82 24.49
N GLN A 390 8.65 -30.70 25.04
CA GLN A 390 10.00 -31.01 24.56
C GLN A 390 9.97 -31.74 23.22
N VAL A 391 9.09 -32.73 23.05
CA VAL A 391 8.91 -33.45 21.77
C VAL A 391 8.41 -32.50 20.68
N ILE A 392 7.50 -31.58 21.01
CA ILE A 392 6.98 -30.60 20.05
C ILE A 392 8.04 -29.60 19.60
N LYS A 393 8.86 -29.13 20.55
CA LYS A 393 9.98 -28.23 20.24
C LYS A 393 10.97 -28.93 19.30
N GLU A 394 11.37 -30.16 19.64
CA GLU A 394 12.29 -30.94 18.82
C GLU A 394 11.71 -31.24 17.43
N LEU A 395 10.43 -31.59 17.32
CA LEU A 395 9.75 -31.84 16.04
C LEU A 395 9.62 -30.58 15.19
N ALA A 396 9.41 -29.41 15.81
CA ALA A 396 9.36 -28.13 15.11
C ALA A 396 10.73 -27.70 14.57
N GLU A 397 11.80 -28.02 15.29
CA GLU A 397 13.18 -27.71 14.91
C GLU A 397 13.75 -28.74 13.91
N ASN A 398 13.40 -30.02 14.04
CA ASN A 398 13.93 -31.13 13.24
C ASN A 398 12.82 -32.06 12.72
N PRO A 399 12.03 -31.66 11.70
CA PRO A 399 10.91 -32.45 11.18
C PRO A 399 11.30 -33.82 10.64
N ASP A 400 12.54 -33.98 10.16
CA ASP A 400 13.03 -35.24 9.58
C ASP A 400 13.17 -36.39 10.60
N LYS A 401 13.17 -36.08 11.91
CA LYS A 401 13.14 -37.09 12.98
C LYS A 401 11.79 -37.83 13.08
N LEU A 402 10.77 -37.46 12.29
CA LEU A 402 9.46 -38.14 12.19
C LEU A 402 9.49 -39.51 11.47
N LYS A 403 10.63 -39.92 10.91
CA LYS A 403 10.73 -41.22 10.21
C LYS A 403 10.67 -42.38 11.21
N LEU A 404 10.13 -43.52 10.75
CA LEU A 404 10.17 -44.78 11.50
C LEU A 404 11.61 -45.18 11.78
N GLY A 405 11.84 -45.64 13.00
CA GLY A 405 13.16 -46.00 13.50
C GLY A 405 13.37 -45.48 14.91
N GLY A 406 14.44 -45.92 15.55
CA GLY A 406 14.82 -45.45 16.86
C GLY A 406 16.31 -45.43 17.05
N GLU A 407 16.77 -44.60 17.97
CA GLU A 407 18.15 -44.55 18.42
C GLU A 407 18.32 -45.38 19.70
N LYS A 408 19.44 -46.11 19.80
CA LYS A 408 19.80 -46.82 21.02
C LYS A 408 20.42 -45.81 21.98
N LYS A 409 19.81 -45.62 23.15
CA LYS A 409 20.23 -44.61 24.12
C LYS A 409 20.10 -45.14 25.55
N THR A 410 21.03 -44.76 26.41
CA THR A 410 20.90 -45.01 27.86
C THR A 410 19.91 -44.02 28.45
N MET A 411 18.83 -44.52 29.03
CA MET A 411 17.73 -43.71 29.56
C MET A 411 17.28 -44.27 30.90
N THR A 412 16.52 -43.47 31.64
CA THR A 412 15.76 -43.95 32.81
C THR A 412 14.30 -44.03 32.43
N VAL A 413 13.73 -45.22 32.55
CA VAL A 413 12.29 -45.45 32.42
C VAL A 413 11.64 -45.42 33.79
N PHE A 414 10.42 -44.92 33.83
CA PHE A 414 9.57 -44.78 34.99
C PHE A 414 8.22 -45.42 34.69
N PHE A 415 7.74 -46.16 35.67
CA PHE A 415 6.40 -46.72 35.69
C PHE A 415 5.77 -46.40 37.03
N SER A 416 4.51 -45.96 37.00
CA SER A 416 3.70 -45.82 38.20
C SER A 416 2.30 -46.34 37.96
N ASP A 417 1.70 -46.98 38.96
CA ASP A 417 0.38 -47.59 38.88
C ASP A 417 -0.34 -47.38 40.23
N ILE A 418 -1.67 -47.25 40.18
CA ILE A 418 -2.50 -47.06 41.37
C ILE A 418 -2.69 -48.40 42.08
N ARG A 419 -2.24 -48.46 43.33
CA ARG A 419 -2.40 -49.64 44.18
C ARG A 419 -3.89 -49.92 44.43
N GLY A 420 -4.36 -51.08 43.98
CA GLY A 420 -5.73 -51.53 44.19
C GLY A 420 -6.77 -50.81 43.32
N PHE A 421 -6.37 -50.24 42.17
CA PHE A 421 -7.27 -49.51 41.29
C PHE A 421 -8.53 -50.29 40.88
N THR A 422 -8.39 -51.59 40.55
CA THR A 422 -9.54 -52.45 40.20
C THR A 422 -10.60 -52.42 41.29
N SER A 423 -10.20 -52.56 42.56
CA SER A 423 -11.13 -52.52 43.69
C SER A 423 -11.77 -51.14 43.89
N ILE A 424 -11.06 -50.06 43.55
CA ILE A 424 -11.64 -48.70 43.54
C ILE A 424 -12.68 -48.58 42.42
N SER A 425 -12.36 -49.06 41.21
CA SER A 425 -13.25 -48.97 40.05
C SER A 425 -14.54 -49.78 40.19
N GLU A 426 -14.53 -50.86 40.98
CA GLU A 426 -15.72 -51.67 41.27
C GLU A 426 -16.59 -51.05 42.37
N LYS A 427 -16.01 -50.25 43.26
CA LYS A 427 -16.68 -49.72 44.47
C LYS A 427 -17.36 -48.36 44.24
N TYR A 428 -16.84 -47.55 43.32
CA TYR A 428 -17.29 -46.16 43.11
C TYR A 428 -17.97 -45.97 41.74
N PRO A 429 -18.86 -44.97 41.59
CA PRO A 429 -19.46 -44.65 40.30
C PRO A 429 -18.40 -44.31 39.23
N PRO A 430 -18.58 -44.73 37.95
CA PRO A 430 -17.62 -44.48 36.88
C PRO A 430 -17.23 -43.01 36.71
N GLU A 431 -18.17 -42.09 36.89
CA GLU A 431 -17.94 -40.65 36.76
C GLU A 431 -16.98 -40.12 37.85
N GLU A 432 -17.09 -40.64 39.07
CA GLU A 432 -16.20 -40.29 40.18
C GLU A 432 -14.80 -40.86 39.97
N VAL A 433 -14.71 -42.11 39.48
CA VAL A 433 -13.44 -42.77 39.15
C VAL A 433 -12.72 -42.02 38.02
N VAL A 434 -13.44 -41.62 36.96
CA VAL A 434 -12.85 -40.84 35.86
C VAL A 434 -12.42 -39.45 36.32
N SER A 435 -13.21 -38.80 37.17
CA SER A 435 -12.88 -37.48 37.72
C SER A 435 -11.59 -37.50 38.54
N ILE A 436 -11.47 -38.46 39.47
CA ILE A 436 -10.27 -38.58 40.32
C ILE A 436 -9.05 -39.03 39.52
N LEU A 437 -9.24 -39.94 38.56
CA LEU A 437 -8.17 -40.41 37.68
C LEU A 437 -7.62 -39.24 36.84
N ASN A 438 -8.49 -38.43 36.24
CA ASN A 438 -8.05 -37.28 35.46
C ASN A 438 -7.32 -36.23 36.33
N GLU A 439 -7.80 -35.99 37.56
CA GLU A 439 -7.13 -35.08 38.50
C GLU A 439 -5.73 -35.60 38.89
N TYR A 440 -5.63 -36.89 39.21
CA TYR A 440 -4.37 -37.57 39.51
C TYR A 440 -3.40 -37.52 38.31
N LEU A 441 -3.82 -38.03 37.14
CA LEU A 441 -2.98 -38.08 35.95
C LEU A 441 -2.51 -36.69 35.53
N SER A 442 -3.36 -35.66 35.65
CA SER A 442 -2.99 -34.26 35.37
C SER A 442 -1.88 -33.78 36.31
N ALA A 443 -2.05 -33.95 37.62
CA ALA A 443 -1.07 -33.52 38.61
C ALA A 443 0.27 -34.25 38.47
N MET A 444 0.23 -35.56 38.21
CA MET A 444 1.46 -36.35 37.99
C MET A 444 2.17 -35.94 36.70
N THR A 445 1.42 -35.69 35.63
CA THR A 445 1.98 -35.24 34.34
C THR A 445 2.67 -33.89 34.45
N GLU A 446 2.10 -32.94 35.19
CA GLU A 446 2.74 -31.65 35.46
C GLU A 446 4.12 -31.83 36.13
N ILE A 447 4.26 -32.80 37.04
CA ILE A 447 5.52 -33.10 37.71
C ILE A 447 6.50 -33.79 36.75
N VAL A 448 6.04 -34.73 35.90
CA VAL A 448 6.88 -35.30 34.83
C VAL A 448 7.51 -34.16 34.00
N PHE A 449 6.69 -33.21 33.56
CA PHE A 449 7.16 -32.08 32.75
C PHE A 449 8.05 -31.11 33.53
N LYS A 450 7.80 -30.88 34.83
CA LYS A 450 8.66 -30.07 35.72
C LYS A 450 10.10 -30.61 35.74
N TYR A 451 10.25 -31.93 35.75
CA TYR A 451 11.56 -32.59 35.72
C TYR A 451 12.05 -32.95 34.32
N GLU A 452 11.46 -32.33 33.29
CA GLU A 452 11.80 -32.54 31.88
C GLU A 452 11.74 -34.02 31.44
N GLY A 453 10.84 -34.80 32.04
CA GLY A 453 10.53 -36.14 31.57
C GLY A 453 9.64 -36.10 30.33
N THR A 454 9.77 -37.12 29.50
CA THR A 454 8.87 -37.37 28.38
C THR A 454 7.82 -38.38 28.81
N LEU A 455 6.57 -37.93 28.88
CA LEU A 455 5.42 -38.81 29.06
C LEU A 455 5.25 -39.64 27.78
N ASP A 456 5.29 -40.97 27.91
CA ASP A 456 5.12 -41.90 26.79
C ASP A 456 3.62 -42.15 26.56
N LYS A 457 2.94 -42.74 27.54
CA LYS A 457 1.51 -43.02 27.49
C LYS A 457 0.91 -43.27 28.87
N PHE A 458 -0.41 -43.25 28.91
CA PHE A 458 -1.20 -43.84 29.98
C PHE A 458 -1.68 -45.23 29.55
N VAL A 459 -1.58 -46.22 30.43
CA VAL A 459 -2.15 -47.56 30.23
C VAL A 459 -3.15 -47.82 31.35
N GLY A 460 -4.40 -47.38 31.17
CA GLY A 460 -5.38 -47.37 32.25
C GLY A 460 -5.00 -46.32 33.30
N ASP A 461 -4.70 -46.78 34.51
CA ASP A 461 -4.18 -46.00 35.64
C ASP A 461 -2.65 -45.94 35.71
N GLU A 462 -1.96 -46.68 34.83
CA GLU A 462 -0.50 -46.68 34.75
C GLU A 462 0.04 -45.45 34.00
N ILE A 463 1.07 -44.82 34.57
CA ILE A 463 1.86 -43.75 33.95
C ILE A 463 3.20 -44.33 33.51
N MET A 464 3.48 -44.24 32.21
CA MET A 464 4.78 -44.55 31.64
C MET A 464 5.49 -43.28 31.18
N ALA A 465 6.71 -43.06 31.67
CA ALA A 465 7.54 -41.92 31.28
C ALA A 465 9.02 -42.32 31.19
N PHE A 466 9.82 -41.48 30.52
CA PHE A 466 11.27 -41.69 30.43
C PHE A 466 12.05 -40.36 30.38
N TRP A 467 13.32 -40.43 30.72
CA TRP A 467 14.26 -39.30 30.70
C TRP A 467 15.46 -39.60 29.79
N ASN A 468 16.18 -38.54 29.43
CA ASN A 468 17.28 -38.51 28.46
C ASN A 468 16.86 -38.64 26.99
N SER A 469 15.60 -38.41 26.66
CA SER A 469 15.13 -38.27 25.27
C SER A 469 13.81 -37.49 25.20
N PRO A 470 13.58 -36.61 24.20
CA PRO A 470 14.48 -36.25 23.09
C PRO A 470 15.67 -35.38 23.51
N LEU A 471 15.58 -34.72 24.67
CA LEU A 471 16.66 -33.90 25.21
C LEU A 471 17.76 -34.79 25.82
N GLN A 472 19.02 -34.41 25.60
CA GLN A 472 20.14 -35.03 26.30
C GLN A 472 20.23 -34.49 27.73
N GLN A 473 20.20 -35.39 28.70
CA GLN A 473 20.17 -35.13 30.14
C GLN A 473 21.15 -36.09 30.82
N GLU A 474 22.31 -35.61 31.27
CA GLU A 474 23.31 -36.46 31.92
C GLU A 474 22.85 -36.95 33.30
N ASP A 475 22.00 -36.18 33.97
CA ASP A 475 21.44 -36.46 35.30
C ASP A 475 20.05 -37.12 35.24
N HIS A 476 19.70 -37.77 34.12
CA HIS A 476 18.38 -38.33 33.85
C HIS A 476 17.84 -39.24 34.95
N ALA A 477 18.68 -40.10 35.55
CA ALA A 477 18.28 -40.97 36.65
C ALA A 477 17.90 -40.18 37.92
N MET A 478 18.62 -39.09 38.19
CA MET A 478 18.35 -38.21 39.33
C MET A 478 17.07 -37.39 39.13
N ARG A 479 16.83 -36.91 37.91
CA ARG A 479 15.59 -36.21 37.55
C ARG A 479 14.37 -37.10 37.71
N ALA A 480 14.42 -38.32 37.19
CA ALA A 480 13.35 -39.31 37.34
C ALA A 480 13.06 -39.63 38.81
N LEU A 481 14.11 -39.73 39.64
CA LEU A 481 13.96 -40.00 41.06
C LEU A 481 13.40 -38.80 41.84
N ASN A 482 13.89 -37.59 41.58
CA ASN A 482 13.32 -36.37 42.18
C ASN A 482 11.87 -36.15 41.74
N CYS A 483 11.54 -36.46 40.48
CA CYS A 483 10.17 -36.50 39.98
C CYS A 483 9.31 -37.46 40.82
N SER A 484 9.82 -38.66 41.08
CA SER A 484 9.13 -39.66 41.91
C SER A 484 8.88 -39.16 43.34
N PHE A 485 9.86 -38.50 43.96
CA PHE A 485 9.69 -37.93 45.30
C PHE A 485 8.65 -36.81 45.33
N ASP A 486 8.70 -35.88 44.38
CA ASP A 486 7.73 -34.79 44.28
C ASP A 486 6.33 -35.31 43.93
N MET A 487 6.21 -36.40 43.17
CA MET A 487 4.94 -37.09 42.94
C MET A 487 4.35 -37.64 44.24
N MET A 488 5.18 -38.22 45.11
CA MET A 488 4.73 -38.69 46.42
C MET A 488 4.25 -37.53 47.31
N ASP A 489 5.02 -36.44 47.39
CA ASP A 489 4.64 -35.26 48.17
C ASP A 489 3.33 -34.64 47.64
N ARG A 490 3.16 -34.59 46.31
CA ARG A 490 1.93 -34.10 45.68
C ARG A 490 0.76 -35.04 45.91
N LEU A 491 0.99 -36.36 45.87
CA LEU A 491 -0.03 -37.35 46.16
C LEU A 491 -0.53 -37.21 47.59
N ASP A 492 0.35 -37.02 48.58
CA ASP A 492 -0.05 -36.82 49.97
C ASP A 492 -0.99 -35.60 50.12
N GLN A 493 -0.72 -34.50 49.40
CA GLN A 493 -1.61 -33.33 49.36
C GLN A 493 -2.96 -33.64 48.71
N LEU A 494 -2.95 -34.40 47.60
CA LEU A 494 -4.18 -34.82 46.92
C LEU A 494 -5.00 -35.78 47.78
N GLN A 495 -4.37 -36.70 48.50
CA GLN A 495 -5.02 -37.61 49.42
C GLN A 495 -5.73 -36.85 50.54
N GLU A 496 -5.09 -35.83 51.13
CA GLU A 496 -5.73 -34.99 52.16
C GLU A 496 -6.91 -34.19 51.59
N LYS A 497 -6.76 -33.63 50.39
CA LYS A 497 -7.85 -32.97 49.68
C LYS A 497 -9.02 -33.92 49.41
N TRP A 498 -8.76 -35.09 48.83
CA TRP A 498 -9.79 -36.07 48.51
C TRP A 498 -10.49 -36.60 49.76
N LYS A 499 -9.75 -36.74 50.86
CA LYS A 499 -10.32 -37.09 52.17
C LYS A 499 -11.30 -36.05 52.68
N GLN A 500 -11.00 -34.76 52.51
CA GLN A 500 -11.92 -33.65 52.86
C GLN A 500 -13.13 -33.59 51.92
N GLU A 501 -12.96 -33.96 50.66
CA GLU A 501 -14.02 -34.01 49.64
C GLU A 501 -14.87 -35.29 49.70
N GLY A 502 -14.54 -36.26 50.57
CA GLY A 502 -15.22 -37.56 50.66
C GLY A 502 -14.97 -38.49 49.46
N LYS A 503 -13.93 -38.22 48.67
CA LYS A 503 -13.55 -38.97 47.47
C LYS A 503 -12.70 -40.21 47.81
N PRO A 504 -12.56 -41.17 46.86
CA PRO A 504 -11.63 -42.29 47.01
C PRO A 504 -10.21 -41.80 47.30
N ILE A 505 -9.46 -42.50 48.16
CA ILE A 505 -8.04 -42.22 48.40
C ILE A 505 -7.23 -43.21 47.56
N ILE A 506 -6.37 -42.68 46.70
CA ILE A 506 -5.48 -43.44 45.82
C ILE A 506 -4.07 -43.44 46.40
N ASP A 507 -3.40 -44.59 46.40
CA ASP A 507 -1.96 -44.73 46.68
C ASP A 507 -1.26 -45.34 45.46
N ILE A 508 0.03 -45.10 45.28
CA ILE A 508 0.75 -45.49 44.05
C ILE A 508 2.02 -46.29 44.33
N GLY A 509 2.36 -47.18 43.40
CA GLY A 509 3.70 -47.75 43.28
C GLY A 509 4.48 -47.00 42.22
N ILE A 510 5.80 -46.83 42.43
CA ILE A 510 6.72 -46.28 41.44
C ILE A 510 7.90 -47.22 41.26
N GLY A 511 8.17 -47.61 40.02
CA GLY A 511 9.34 -48.39 39.61
C GLY A 511 10.23 -47.64 38.64
N LEU A 512 11.54 -47.59 38.91
CA LEU A 512 12.53 -47.01 37.99
C LEU A 512 13.61 -48.01 37.58
N ASN A 513 13.97 -47.97 36.30
CA ASN A 513 15.10 -48.70 35.76
C ASN A 513 15.93 -47.83 34.81
N THR A 514 17.25 -47.98 34.87
CA THR A 514 18.19 -47.31 33.96
C THR A 514 18.89 -48.32 33.09
N GLY A 515 19.00 -48.06 31.79
CA GLY A 515 19.77 -48.89 30.90
C GLY A 515 19.63 -48.48 29.44
N GLU A 516 20.32 -49.19 28.56
CA GLU A 516 20.16 -49.00 27.12
C GLU A 516 18.78 -49.47 26.65
N MET A 517 18.09 -48.61 25.91
CA MET A 517 16.77 -48.86 25.29
C MET A 517 16.74 -48.21 23.90
N ILE A 518 15.76 -48.55 23.07
CA ILE A 518 15.57 -47.93 21.76
C ILE A 518 14.42 -46.93 21.90
N VAL A 519 14.68 -45.65 21.59
CA VAL A 519 13.67 -44.59 21.56
C VAL A 519 13.42 -44.11 20.14
N GLY A 520 12.17 -43.93 19.77
CA GLY A 520 11.83 -43.38 18.45
C GLY A 520 10.36 -43.51 18.10
N ASN A 521 10.04 -43.21 16.84
CA ASN A 521 8.68 -43.37 16.33
C ASN A 521 8.43 -44.83 15.99
N MET A 522 7.55 -45.47 16.77
CA MET A 522 7.16 -46.87 16.62
C MET A 522 5.69 -46.96 16.24
N GLY A 523 5.32 -47.97 15.44
CA GLY A 523 3.93 -48.19 15.02
C GLY A 523 3.80 -48.41 13.52
N SER A 524 2.63 -48.06 12.99
CA SER A 524 2.34 -48.15 11.55
C SER A 524 2.57 -46.79 10.88
N HIS A 525 2.67 -46.77 9.55
CA HIS A 525 2.75 -45.51 8.79
C HIS A 525 1.55 -44.56 9.04
N GLN A 526 0.42 -45.08 9.52
CA GLN A 526 -0.81 -44.30 9.76
C GLN A 526 -0.94 -43.84 11.22
N ARG A 527 -0.24 -44.49 12.16
CA ARG A 527 -0.27 -44.18 13.59
C ARG A 527 1.07 -44.56 14.20
N MET A 528 1.81 -43.55 14.64
CA MET A 528 3.12 -43.67 15.25
C MET A 528 3.09 -43.02 16.63
N ASP A 529 3.67 -43.69 17.61
CA ASP A 529 3.89 -43.15 18.95
C ASP A 529 5.40 -42.98 19.16
N TYR A 530 5.82 -41.84 19.71
CA TYR A 530 7.20 -41.63 20.12
C TYR A 530 7.40 -42.30 21.49
N THR A 531 8.01 -43.48 21.49
CA THR A 531 7.99 -44.40 22.65
C THR A 531 9.34 -45.10 22.81
N VAL A 532 9.52 -45.78 23.94
CA VAL A 532 10.73 -46.57 24.24
C VAL A 532 10.44 -48.07 24.26
N ILE A 533 11.35 -48.86 23.69
CA ILE A 533 11.25 -50.33 23.65
C ILE A 533 12.60 -50.95 24.06
N GLY A 534 12.54 -52.04 24.81
CA GLY A 534 13.70 -52.88 25.12
C GLY A 534 13.54 -53.65 26.42
N ASP A 535 14.46 -54.58 26.68
CA ASP A 535 14.41 -55.42 27.89
C ASP A 535 14.47 -54.60 29.18
N ASN A 536 15.18 -53.47 29.17
CA ASN A 536 15.25 -52.56 30.29
C ASN A 536 13.93 -51.80 30.54
N VAL A 537 13.09 -51.62 29.51
CA VAL A 537 11.73 -51.07 29.68
C VAL A 537 10.87 -52.07 30.45
N ASN A 538 10.88 -53.34 30.03
CA ASN A 538 10.14 -54.42 30.69
C ASN A 538 10.59 -54.65 32.14
N LEU A 539 11.90 -54.51 32.41
CA LEU A 539 12.42 -54.56 33.77
C LEU A 539 11.86 -53.41 34.64
N GLY A 540 11.74 -52.19 34.09
CA GLY A 540 11.13 -51.06 34.79
C GLY A 540 9.68 -51.34 35.20
N ALA A 541 8.85 -51.80 34.26
CA ALA A 541 7.46 -52.17 34.55
C ALA A 541 7.39 -53.28 35.61
N ARG A 542 8.29 -54.28 35.54
CA ARG A 542 8.35 -55.34 36.55
C ARG A 542 8.75 -54.80 37.93
N ILE A 543 9.67 -53.85 38.01
CA ILE A 543 10.09 -53.24 39.28
C ILE A 543 8.93 -52.49 39.94
N GLU A 544 8.10 -51.77 39.17
CA GLU A 544 6.87 -51.17 39.69
C GLU A 544 6.01 -52.24 40.37
N THR A 545 5.78 -53.39 39.73
CA THR A 545 4.90 -54.42 40.32
C THR A 545 5.39 -54.97 41.67
N LEU A 546 6.70 -54.90 41.94
CA LEU A 546 7.30 -55.34 43.21
C LEU A 546 7.03 -54.38 44.36
N THR A 547 6.60 -53.14 44.09
CA THR A 547 6.27 -52.14 45.12
C THR A 547 5.22 -52.68 46.10
N ARG A 548 4.26 -53.46 45.59
CA ARG A 548 3.20 -54.13 46.34
C ARG A 548 3.71 -55.30 47.19
N GLN A 549 4.77 -55.98 46.73
CA GLN A 549 5.32 -57.16 47.43
C GLN A 549 6.23 -56.76 48.59
N TYR A 550 7.02 -55.70 48.42
CA TYR A 550 7.98 -55.23 49.43
C TYR A 550 7.44 -54.08 50.29
N ASP A 551 6.16 -53.74 50.15
CA ASP A 551 5.52 -52.59 50.80
C ASP A 551 6.35 -51.29 50.71
N SER A 552 6.96 -51.05 49.55
CA SER A 552 7.80 -49.89 49.29
C SER A 552 7.19 -49.04 48.18
N LYS A 553 7.03 -47.73 48.41
CA LYS A 553 6.38 -46.84 47.45
C LYS A 553 7.22 -46.57 46.20
N ILE A 554 8.54 -46.50 46.34
CA ILE A 554 9.48 -46.25 45.25
C ILE A 554 10.56 -47.33 45.25
N ILE A 555 10.64 -48.11 44.17
CA ILE A 555 11.68 -49.11 43.97
C ILE A 555 12.54 -48.75 42.76
N ILE A 556 13.85 -48.87 42.91
CA ILE A 556 14.84 -48.65 41.86
C ILE A 556 15.65 -49.92 41.59
N SER A 557 16.07 -50.11 40.33
CA SER A 557 17.04 -51.16 39.96
C SER A 557 18.45 -50.86 40.48
N GLU A 558 19.32 -51.89 40.54
CA GLU A 558 20.75 -51.72 40.78
C GLU A 558 21.44 -50.81 39.74
N TYR A 559 20.94 -50.82 38.51
CA TYR A 559 21.44 -49.96 37.45
C TYR A 559 21.13 -48.50 37.75
N THR A 560 19.89 -48.18 38.11
CA THR A 560 19.50 -46.83 38.55
C THR A 560 20.28 -46.41 39.79
N MET A 561 20.43 -47.32 40.77
CA MET A 561 21.18 -47.09 42.00
C MET A 561 22.64 -46.67 41.72
N THR A 562 23.27 -47.24 40.69
CA THR A 562 24.63 -46.88 40.28
C THR A 562 24.75 -45.41 39.87
N HIS A 563 23.71 -44.81 39.28
CA HIS A 563 23.71 -43.42 38.83
C HIS A 563 23.34 -42.40 39.93
N VAL A 564 22.70 -42.85 41.01
CA VAL A 564 22.21 -41.97 42.10
C VAL A 564 22.88 -42.25 43.44
N LYS A 565 23.88 -43.13 43.44
CA LYS A 565 24.65 -43.52 44.64
C LYS A 565 25.14 -42.28 45.38
N ASP A 566 25.12 -42.36 46.72
CA ASP A 566 25.53 -41.32 47.68
C ASP A 566 24.60 -40.09 47.80
N LYS A 567 23.66 -39.91 46.86
CA LYS A 567 22.69 -38.80 46.86
C LYS A 567 21.34 -39.13 47.49
N ILE A 568 21.06 -40.41 47.76
CA ILE A 568 19.81 -40.90 48.35
C ILE A 568 20.06 -41.90 49.49
N GLU A 569 19.04 -42.15 50.29
CA GLU A 569 18.96 -43.33 51.15
C GLU A 569 18.31 -44.47 50.36
N ALA A 570 18.90 -45.66 50.43
CA ALA A 570 18.40 -46.83 49.72
C ALA A 570 18.53 -48.09 50.57
N VAL A 571 17.47 -48.88 50.64
CA VAL A 571 17.43 -50.16 51.36
C VAL A 571 17.35 -51.29 50.35
N HIS A 572 18.26 -52.27 50.44
CA HIS A 572 18.18 -53.47 49.59
C HIS A 572 16.95 -54.29 49.97
N LEU A 573 16.07 -54.55 48.99
CA LEU A 573 14.79 -55.26 49.22
C LEU A 573 14.87 -56.72 48.78
N GLY A 574 15.71 -57.02 47.78
CA GLY A 574 15.88 -58.37 47.26
C GLY A 574 16.33 -58.39 45.81
N GLU A 575 16.10 -59.53 45.17
CA GLU A 575 16.52 -59.83 43.81
C GLU A 575 15.31 -60.17 42.93
N VAL A 576 15.24 -59.57 41.74
CA VAL A 576 14.22 -59.88 40.73
C VAL A 576 14.83 -60.65 39.57
N LYS A 577 14.23 -61.79 39.23
CA LYS A 577 14.60 -62.57 38.05
C LYS A 577 13.72 -62.18 36.87
N VAL A 578 14.32 -61.62 35.82
CA VAL A 578 13.62 -61.30 34.57
C VAL A 578 13.61 -62.52 33.66
N LYS A 579 12.47 -62.82 33.05
CA LYS A 579 12.34 -63.88 32.06
C LYS A 579 13.27 -63.56 30.88
N GLY A 580 14.31 -64.38 30.67
CA GLY A 580 15.32 -64.16 29.62
C GLY A 580 16.69 -63.66 30.11
N LYS A 581 16.87 -63.29 31.39
CA LYS A 581 18.18 -62.96 31.97
C LYS A 581 18.69 -64.08 32.90
N ASN A 582 19.96 -64.44 32.75
CA ASN A 582 20.62 -65.50 33.54
C ASN A 582 20.98 -65.06 34.96
N LYS A 583 21.16 -63.74 35.21
CA LYS A 583 21.48 -63.19 36.52
C LYS A 583 20.29 -62.41 37.10
N PRO A 584 19.95 -62.62 38.38
CA PRO A 584 19.00 -61.78 39.08
C PRO A 584 19.51 -60.33 39.19
N VAL A 585 18.59 -59.37 39.22
CA VAL A 585 18.89 -57.93 39.36
C VAL A 585 18.51 -57.50 40.77
N ASN A 586 19.41 -56.81 41.47
CA ASN A 586 19.09 -56.27 42.78
C ASN A 586 18.12 -55.09 42.68
N VAL A 587 17.19 -55.00 43.62
CA VAL A 587 16.24 -53.88 43.74
C VAL A 587 16.34 -53.23 45.11
N TYR A 588 16.14 -51.92 45.13
CA TYR A 588 16.30 -51.09 46.31
C TYR A 588 15.07 -50.20 46.51
N GLY A 589 14.59 -50.11 47.75
CA GLY A 589 13.60 -49.10 48.15
C GLY A 589 14.32 -47.76 48.32
N ALA A 590 13.85 -46.72 47.64
CA ALA A 590 14.51 -45.41 47.62
C ALA A 590 13.77 -44.37 48.49
N SER A 591 14.51 -43.62 49.29
CA SER A 591 14.01 -42.48 50.07
C SER A 591 14.93 -41.27 49.97
N ARG A 592 14.37 -40.07 50.21
CA ARG A 592 15.18 -38.84 50.32
C ARG A 592 16.18 -39.03 51.47
N LYS A 593 17.43 -38.65 51.25
CA LYS A 593 18.43 -38.57 52.32
C LYS A 593 18.00 -37.51 53.31
N LYS A 594 17.90 -37.84 54.60
CA LYS A 594 17.61 -36.82 55.62
C LYS A 594 18.85 -35.91 55.74
N THR A 595 18.73 -34.67 55.28
CA THR A 595 19.72 -33.60 55.52
C THR A 595 19.74 -33.16 56.96
#